data_AF-A0A326U8Y8-F1
#
_entry.id   AF-A0A326U8Y8-F1
#
_cell.length_a   1.000
_cell.length_b   1.000
_cell.length_c   1.000
_cell.angle_alpha   90.00
_cell.angle_beta   90.00
_cell.angle_gamma   90.00
#
_symmetry.space_group_name_H-M   'P 1'
#
loop_
_entity.id
_entity.type
_entity.pdbx_description
1 polymer ?
#
loop_
_entity_poly.entity_id
_entity_poly.type
_entity_poly.pdbx_seq_one_letter_code
_entity_poly.pdbx_strand_id
1 'polypeptide(L)'
;MQNGDEDVVLAKGEPEKPETQATTPARPDTLADDFTVAKVQTTPSPVEQTENPQSAMSFEPTWVESFSGPSPEERAFTTPPVVSPYATPPVTPGVIPSDALTPPPVTPYPGASTPPPFGPSAAQRVIAPDNWQPKKPRRKLGRKFVIISSCLVVLVLCAAVWAVLLFVPAGSMTVEVHSAGQPLKESVIVNVVAEQSASPAGVSDAKGHKLVFTTREMVKTVPVKGMKHQIAQSATGKLVFTNISGTEPEATFKRVQHNGLDILTQAFRFVQGETVTVEAVVMQPGSAGNIPAHALDGPFIFTSSKTTGGIMFDMSNPDPFTGGADERDYQAVQQSDIDGVVKAYRDKLVAEGQEGVKKLVGPEEKVALNGDEGIICIDKATANHKIDDEATEVTVRVKEECSVLAYKQEDLQKAALEKLKEKGHSKPGTELGPLNVKFGDVKLVSALKDVAMVEIAAEGKWIFQPSESKKEQLTRLLAGKRQDEAKPLLLKEAGVTGVDFKPDSLGGLALPADPKHITIKVTTP
;
A
#
# COMPACT_ATOMS: atom_id res chain seq x y z
N MET A 1 52.82 33.01 3.94
CA MET A 1 53.28 34.38 4.21
C MET A 1 52.21 35.33 3.66
N GLN A 2 51.79 36.29 4.50
CA GLN A 2 50.84 37.40 4.27
C GLN A 2 49.37 36.97 4.09
N ASN A 3 48.53 36.96 5.14
CA ASN A 3 47.95 38.06 5.95
C ASN A 3 47.09 39.05 5.14
N GLY A 4 45.81 39.11 5.52
CA GLY A 4 44.82 40.08 5.09
C GLY A 4 43.60 39.97 6.00
N ASP A 5 43.73 40.50 7.21
CA ASP A 5 42.65 40.86 8.12
C ASP A 5 41.78 41.95 7.47
N GLU A 6 40.45 41.82 7.54
CA GLU A 6 39.53 42.95 7.43
C GLU A 6 38.53 42.94 8.58
N ASP A 7 38.50 44.09 9.26
CA ASP A 7 37.79 44.44 10.48
C ASP A 7 36.26 44.39 10.35
N VAL A 8 35.61 43.79 11.35
CA VAL A 8 34.16 43.88 11.56
C VAL A 8 33.87 45.05 12.51
N VAL A 9 33.30 46.13 11.97
CA VAL A 9 32.84 47.29 12.73
C VAL A 9 31.48 46.99 13.38
N LEU A 10 31.46 47.05 14.71
CA LEU A 10 30.29 47.10 15.59
C LEU A 10 29.55 48.43 15.40
N ALA A 11 28.26 48.38 15.09
CA ALA A 11 27.35 49.51 15.24
C ALA A 11 26.10 49.10 16.04
N LYS A 12 26.09 49.51 17.33
CA LYS A 12 24.91 49.61 18.19
C LYS A 12 23.98 50.70 17.65
N GLY A 13 22.69 50.42 17.60
CA GLY A 13 21.66 51.41 17.29
C GLY A 13 20.28 50.96 17.75
N GLU A 14 19.95 51.30 18.99
CA GLU A 14 18.61 51.40 19.58
C GLU A 14 18.50 52.87 20.00
N PRO A 15 17.43 53.65 19.69
CA PRO A 15 16.16 53.51 20.42
C PRO A 15 14.89 53.93 19.63
N GLU A 16 13.70 53.55 20.14
CA GLU A 16 12.63 54.47 20.58
C GLU A 16 11.25 53.79 20.59
N LYS A 17 10.60 53.95 21.75
CA LYS A 17 9.21 53.65 22.08
C LYS A 17 8.40 54.94 21.89
N PRO A 18 7.10 54.86 21.53
CA PRO A 18 6.17 55.84 22.07
C PRO A 18 4.98 55.21 22.79
N GLU A 19 4.69 55.82 23.94
CA GLU A 19 3.49 55.67 24.75
C GLU A 19 2.25 56.32 24.11
N THR A 20 1.14 55.58 24.22
CA THR A 20 -0.17 56.01 24.73
C THR A 20 -0.78 57.34 24.27
N GLN A 21 -1.91 57.26 23.55
CA GLN A 21 -3.00 58.22 23.72
C GLN A 21 -4.36 57.51 23.77
N ALA A 22 -5.06 57.76 24.88
CA ALA A 22 -6.44 57.43 25.13
C ALA A 22 -7.36 58.42 24.42
N THR A 23 -8.51 57.96 23.92
CA THR A 23 -9.62 58.86 23.57
C THR A 23 -10.96 58.16 23.81
N THR A 24 -11.71 58.74 24.73
CA THR A 24 -13.16 58.61 24.98
C THR A 24 -13.51 60.00 25.54
N PRO A 25 -14.56 60.72 25.11
CA PRO A 25 -15.96 60.26 25.22
C PRO A 25 -16.95 60.79 24.15
N ALA A 26 -18.13 60.14 24.04
CA ALA A 26 -19.46 60.78 24.15
C ALA A 26 -20.59 59.83 23.74
N ARG A 27 -21.63 59.78 24.58
CA ARG A 27 -23.01 59.25 24.42
C ARG A 27 -23.94 60.49 24.53
N PRO A 28 -25.27 60.45 24.35
CA PRO A 28 -26.22 59.55 23.67
C PRO A 28 -27.11 60.31 22.63
N ASP A 29 -27.94 59.61 21.85
CA ASP A 29 -29.42 59.72 21.91
C ASP A 29 -30.19 59.02 20.76
N THR A 30 -31.21 58.28 21.19
CA THR A 30 -32.54 57.95 20.62
C THR A 30 -32.81 57.86 19.11
N LEU A 31 -33.35 56.70 18.70
CA LEU A 31 -34.54 56.48 17.84
C LEU A 31 -34.71 54.95 17.71
N ALA A 32 -35.63 54.29 18.41
CA ALA A 32 -37.09 54.15 18.18
C ALA A 32 -37.47 53.39 16.89
N ASP A 33 -38.34 52.40 17.09
CA ASP A 33 -39.18 51.64 16.14
C ASP A 33 -38.46 50.52 15.32
N ASP A 34 -39.00 49.31 15.10
CA ASP A 34 -40.31 48.73 15.37
C ASP A 34 -40.24 47.17 15.23
N PHE A 35 -41.04 46.48 16.04
CA PHE A 35 -41.73 45.19 15.84
C PHE A 35 -41.10 44.03 15.02
N THR A 36 -40.93 42.86 15.67
CA THR A 36 -41.97 41.80 15.63
C THR A 36 -41.68 40.66 16.61
N VAL A 37 -42.63 40.44 17.52
CA VAL A 37 -42.72 39.34 18.47
C VAL A 37 -43.34 38.13 17.77
N ALA A 38 -42.60 37.03 17.67
CA ALA A 38 -43.18 35.73 17.33
C ALA A 38 -43.53 34.97 18.62
N LYS A 39 -44.81 34.58 18.67
CA LYS A 39 -45.52 33.94 19.78
C LYS A 39 -44.83 32.69 20.32
N VAL A 40 -44.78 32.67 21.65
CA VAL A 40 -44.80 31.49 22.51
C VAL A 40 -45.96 30.58 22.11
N GLN A 41 -45.66 29.34 21.76
CA GLN A 41 -46.64 28.27 21.63
C GLN A 41 -46.32 27.21 22.68
N THR A 42 -47.01 27.35 23.81
CA THR A 42 -47.19 26.32 24.83
C THR A 42 -48.03 25.19 24.26
N THR A 43 -47.53 23.96 24.36
CA THR A 43 -48.32 22.73 24.15
C THR A 43 -47.99 21.75 25.29
N PRO A 44 -48.99 21.00 25.79
CA PRO A 44 -49.05 20.57 27.18
C PRO A 44 -48.42 19.19 27.43
N SER A 45 -48.05 18.98 28.70
CA SER A 45 -47.73 17.69 29.31
C SER A 45 -48.77 16.60 29.02
N PRO A 46 -48.34 15.34 28.85
CA PRO A 46 -49.17 14.18 29.11
C PRO A 46 -48.88 13.63 30.52
N VAL A 47 -49.88 13.80 31.38
CA VAL A 47 -50.49 12.78 32.25
C VAL A 47 -49.58 11.65 32.75
N GLU A 48 -49.32 11.78 34.05
CA GLU A 48 -49.06 10.77 35.07
C GLU A 48 -49.89 9.48 34.89
N GLN A 49 -49.20 8.35 34.65
CA GLN A 49 -49.73 7.02 34.91
C GLN A 49 -48.85 6.33 35.95
N THR A 50 -49.42 6.24 37.15
CA THR A 50 -48.94 5.46 38.28
C THR A 50 -49.23 3.99 38.00
N GLU A 51 -48.22 3.19 37.69
CA GLU A 51 -48.29 1.73 37.82
C GLU A 51 -47.13 1.21 38.68
N ASN A 52 -47.52 0.88 39.91
CA ASN A 52 -46.78 0.07 40.87
C ASN A 52 -46.91 -1.40 40.44
N PRO A 53 -45.78 -2.15 40.34
CA PRO A 53 -45.81 -3.50 40.87
C PRO A 53 -44.64 -3.73 41.82
N GLN A 54 -44.98 -3.95 43.09
CA GLN A 54 -44.17 -4.71 44.02
C GLN A 54 -43.94 -6.11 43.43
N SER A 55 -42.71 -6.37 43.00
CA SER A 55 -42.20 -7.72 42.83
C SER A 55 -40.93 -7.84 43.66
N ALA A 56 -41.05 -8.55 44.79
CA ALA A 56 -39.93 -8.97 45.60
C ALA A 56 -39.04 -9.92 44.78
N MET A 57 -37.89 -9.44 44.32
CA MET A 57 -36.79 -10.29 43.87
C MET A 57 -35.88 -10.56 45.06
N SER A 58 -35.96 -11.78 45.57
CA SER A 58 -34.92 -12.36 46.43
C SER A 58 -33.68 -12.60 45.57
N PHE A 59 -32.62 -11.80 45.78
CA PHE A 59 -31.32 -12.08 45.20
C PHE A 59 -30.53 -12.99 46.14
N GLU A 60 -30.28 -14.22 45.71
CA GLU A 60 -29.17 -15.02 46.23
C GLU A 60 -27.86 -14.43 45.68
N PRO A 61 -26.82 -14.21 46.51
CA PRO A 61 -25.55 -13.71 46.04
C PRO A 61 -24.79 -14.82 45.28
N THR A 62 -24.80 -14.76 43.95
CA THR A 62 -23.82 -15.48 43.12
C THR A 62 -22.45 -14.82 43.26
N TRP A 63 -21.51 -15.55 43.86
CA TRP A 63 -20.10 -15.20 43.90
C TRP A 63 -19.54 -15.16 42.47
N VAL A 64 -19.09 -14.00 42.03
CA VAL A 64 -18.22 -13.85 40.85
C VAL A 64 -16.79 -13.90 41.36
N GLU A 65 -16.04 -14.95 41.02
CA GLU A 65 -14.59 -15.00 41.24
C GLU A 65 -13.91 -13.87 40.46
N SER A 66 -13.61 -12.79 41.16
CA SER A 66 -12.75 -11.72 40.67
C SER A 66 -11.30 -12.21 40.68
N PHE A 67 -10.82 -12.64 39.50
CA PHE A 67 -9.39 -12.85 39.26
C PHE A 67 -8.64 -11.51 39.40
N SER A 68 -7.94 -11.35 40.51
CA SER A 68 -6.91 -10.34 40.71
C SER A 68 -5.71 -10.66 39.83
N GLY A 69 -5.61 -9.99 38.69
CA GLY A 69 -4.37 -9.96 37.90
C GLY A 69 -3.24 -9.25 38.67
N PRO A 70 -1.98 -9.69 38.55
CA PRO A 70 -0.88 -9.10 39.29
C PRO A 70 -0.54 -7.68 38.84
N SER A 71 -0.18 -6.86 39.83
CA SER A 71 0.37 -5.51 39.75
C SER A 71 1.56 -5.39 38.79
N PRO A 72 1.74 -4.25 38.07
CA PRO A 72 2.88 -4.06 37.18
C PRO A 72 4.10 -3.57 37.98
N GLU A 73 4.92 -4.51 38.46
CA GLU A 73 6.32 -4.22 38.80
C GLU A 73 7.21 -4.34 37.55
N GLU A 74 7.96 -3.26 37.32
CA GLU A 74 9.27 -3.15 36.67
C GLU A 74 9.81 -4.41 35.95
N ARG A 75 9.75 -4.40 34.61
CA ARG A 75 10.56 -5.30 33.78
C ARG A 75 11.72 -4.56 33.15
N ALA A 76 12.89 -4.81 33.70
CA ALA A 76 14.18 -4.60 33.06
C ALA A 76 14.27 -5.39 31.74
N PHE A 77 14.94 -4.79 30.76
CA PHE A 77 15.32 -5.38 29.48
C PHE A 77 16.14 -6.66 29.68
N THR A 78 15.61 -7.80 29.23
CA THR A 78 16.42 -8.96 28.84
C THR A 78 16.09 -9.34 27.40
N THR A 79 17.14 -9.46 26.61
CA THR A 79 17.11 -9.79 25.18
C THR A 79 16.59 -11.22 24.94
N PRO A 80 15.82 -11.47 23.88
CA PRO A 80 15.42 -12.83 23.52
C PRO A 80 16.58 -13.60 22.83
N PRO A 81 16.66 -14.93 23.03
CA PRO A 81 17.63 -15.76 22.34
C PRO A 81 17.22 -16.00 20.87
N VAL A 82 18.24 -16.08 20.03
CA VAL A 82 18.17 -16.49 18.62
C VAL A 82 17.66 -17.93 18.52
N VAL A 83 16.52 -18.12 17.84
CA VAL A 83 16.05 -19.44 17.40
C VAL A 83 15.66 -19.37 15.94
N SER A 84 16.46 -20.04 15.11
CA SER A 84 16.08 -20.55 13.78
C SER A 84 15.38 -21.90 13.99
N PRO A 85 14.29 -22.24 13.26
CA PRO A 85 14.51 -23.07 12.08
C PRO A 85 13.48 -22.91 10.94
N TYR A 86 13.88 -23.43 9.78
CA TYR A 86 13.04 -23.82 8.64
C TYR A 86 11.72 -24.48 9.08
N ALA A 87 10.60 -23.98 8.57
CA ALA A 87 9.33 -24.70 8.48
C ALA A 87 8.65 -24.36 7.15
N THR A 88 8.45 -25.38 6.32
CA THR A 88 7.69 -25.34 5.07
C THR A 88 6.19 -25.12 5.34
N PRO A 89 5.46 -24.39 4.49
CA PRO A 89 4.01 -24.22 4.65
C PRO A 89 3.24 -25.49 4.24
N PRO A 90 2.12 -25.81 4.91
CA PRO A 90 1.21 -26.87 4.50
C PRO A 90 0.39 -26.46 3.26
N VAL A 91 0.27 -27.38 2.31
CA VAL A 91 -0.60 -27.30 1.15
C VAL A 91 -2.04 -27.54 1.58
N THR A 92 -2.91 -26.54 1.41
CA THR A 92 -4.36 -26.70 1.58
C THR A 92 -4.99 -27.06 0.23
N PRO A 93 -5.80 -28.13 0.13
CA PRO A 93 -6.51 -28.48 -1.10
C PRO A 93 -7.69 -27.53 -1.36
N GLY A 94 -7.77 -27.02 -2.58
CA GLY A 94 -8.88 -26.19 -3.05
C GLY A 94 -10.19 -26.96 -3.11
N VAL A 95 -11.22 -26.39 -2.51
CA VAL A 95 -12.62 -26.76 -2.71
C VAL A 95 -13.12 -26.03 -3.96
N ILE A 96 -13.35 -26.79 -5.02
CA ILE A 96 -14.04 -26.33 -6.23
C ILE A 96 -15.53 -26.62 -6.05
N PRO A 97 -16.44 -25.63 -6.16
CA PRO A 97 -17.84 -25.92 -6.38
C PRO A 97 -18.04 -26.33 -7.84
N SER A 98 -18.32 -27.61 -8.06
CA SER A 98 -19.06 -28.08 -9.24
C SER A 98 -20.53 -27.81 -8.98
N ASP A 99 -21.18 -27.05 -9.87
CA ASP A 99 -22.48 -27.41 -10.46
C ASP A 99 -22.99 -26.31 -11.39
N ALA A 100 -23.39 -26.74 -12.59
CA ALA A 100 -24.52 -26.29 -13.40
C ALA A 100 -24.23 -26.40 -14.90
N LEU A 101 -24.52 -27.59 -15.40
CA LEU A 101 -24.82 -27.91 -16.79
C LEU A 101 -25.92 -26.99 -17.35
N THR A 102 -25.74 -26.44 -18.56
CA THR A 102 -26.63 -26.63 -19.73
C THR A 102 -26.22 -25.73 -20.91
N PRO A 103 -26.11 -26.26 -22.14
CA PRO A 103 -25.96 -25.45 -23.37
C PRO A 103 -27.31 -25.27 -24.10
N PRO A 104 -27.50 -24.16 -24.83
CA PRO A 104 -28.32 -24.25 -26.05
C PRO A 104 -27.81 -23.32 -27.19
N PRO A 105 -28.43 -23.34 -28.38
CA PRO A 105 -28.56 -24.46 -29.30
C PRO A 105 -27.89 -24.17 -30.66
N VAL A 106 -27.55 -25.25 -31.35
CA VAL A 106 -27.10 -25.26 -32.75
C VAL A 106 -28.26 -24.85 -33.67
N THR A 107 -28.03 -23.89 -34.55
CA THR A 107 -28.91 -23.63 -35.70
C THR A 107 -28.29 -24.13 -37.02
N PRO A 108 -29.12 -24.58 -37.99
CA PRO A 108 -28.67 -25.34 -39.15
C PRO A 108 -28.47 -24.47 -40.42
N TYR A 109 -27.58 -24.97 -41.29
CA TYR A 109 -27.40 -24.67 -42.74
C TYR A 109 -28.72 -24.64 -43.54
N PRO A 110 -28.83 -24.02 -44.76
CA PRO A 110 -28.12 -24.50 -45.97
C PRO A 110 -27.86 -23.52 -47.14
N GLY A 111 -27.04 -23.98 -48.11
CA GLY A 111 -26.94 -23.46 -49.49
C GLY A 111 -25.50 -23.45 -50.02
N ALA A 112 -24.86 -24.59 -50.29
CA ALA A 112 -24.81 -25.27 -51.61
C ALA A 112 -24.43 -24.30 -52.75
N SER A 113 -23.23 -24.40 -53.34
CA SER A 113 -22.96 -25.42 -54.37
C SER A 113 -21.47 -25.80 -54.50
N THR A 114 -21.18 -27.08 -54.29
CA THR A 114 -20.13 -27.89 -54.97
C THR A 114 -20.60 -28.20 -56.42
N PRO A 115 -19.98 -29.08 -57.25
CA PRO A 115 -18.72 -29.85 -57.22
C PRO A 115 -18.01 -29.88 -58.64
N PRO A 116 -17.18 -30.86 -59.08
CA PRO A 116 -16.06 -31.63 -58.48
C PRO A 116 -14.89 -31.85 -59.53
N PRO A 117 -14.16 -33.00 -59.62
CA PRO A 117 -12.73 -33.02 -59.31
C PRO A 117 -11.87 -33.86 -60.31
N PHE A 118 -10.65 -34.20 -59.88
CA PHE A 118 -9.79 -35.35 -60.27
C PHE A 118 -9.95 -35.99 -61.66
N GLY A 119 -8.85 -36.02 -62.43
CA GLY A 119 -8.64 -37.07 -63.43
C GLY A 119 -7.33 -36.94 -64.23
N PRO A 120 -6.76 -38.05 -64.75
CA PRO A 120 -5.31 -38.22 -64.88
C PRO A 120 -4.80 -38.40 -66.35
N SER A 121 -3.48 -38.59 -66.48
CA SER A 121 -2.81 -39.51 -67.42
C SER A 121 -2.59 -39.09 -68.89
N ALA A 122 -1.29 -39.05 -69.24
CA ALA A 122 -0.61 -39.73 -70.36
C ALA A 122 -0.98 -39.48 -71.85
N ALA A 123 0.10 -39.20 -72.60
CA ALA A 123 0.54 -39.84 -73.85
C ALA A 123 0.35 -39.16 -75.24
N GLN A 124 1.46 -39.22 -75.99
CA GLN A 124 1.65 -39.37 -77.45
C GLN A 124 1.20 -38.23 -78.40
N ARG A 125 2.11 -37.56 -79.13
CA ARG A 125 2.94 -37.96 -80.32
C ARG A 125 2.14 -37.84 -81.65
N VAL A 126 2.78 -37.22 -82.67
CA VAL A 126 2.74 -37.53 -84.13
C VAL A 126 2.49 -36.32 -85.09
N ILE A 127 3.56 -35.95 -85.81
CA ILE A 127 3.78 -35.71 -87.27
C ILE A 127 3.03 -34.59 -88.05
N ALA A 128 3.83 -33.61 -88.52
CA ALA A 128 4.10 -33.02 -89.88
C ALA A 128 3.01 -32.98 -91.00
N PRO A 129 3.10 -32.08 -92.04
CA PRO A 129 4.13 -32.20 -93.09
C PRO A 129 4.62 -30.90 -93.80
N ASP A 130 5.80 -30.99 -94.45
CA ASP A 130 6.21 -30.60 -95.84
C ASP A 130 5.72 -29.27 -96.51
N ASN A 131 6.48 -28.52 -97.34
CA ASN A 131 7.35 -28.92 -98.46
C ASN A 131 8.21 -27.75 -99.07
N TRP A 132 9.47 -28.07 -99.44
CA TRP A 132 10.24 -27.78 -100.70
C TRP A 132 10.67 -26.33 -101.12
N GLN A 133 11.98 -25.96 -101.20
CA GLN A 133 13.08 -26.27 -102.16
C GLN A 133 12.95 -25.57 -103.55
N PRO A 134 14.01 -25.30 -104.37
CA PRO A 134 15.49 -25.44 -104.21
C PRO A 134 16.35 -24.25 -104.79
N LYS A 135 17.69 -24.28 -104.60
CA LYS A 135 18.76 -24.28 -105.66
C LYS A 135 20.16 -23.85 -105.15
N LYS A 136 21.17 -24.68 -105.47
CA LYS A 136 22.64 -24.44 -105.46
C LYS A 136 23.04 -23.63 -106.73
N PRO A 137 24.22 -22.95 -106.87
CA PRO A 137 25.56 -23.52 -106.61
C PRO A 137 26.79 -22.59 -106.29
N ARG A 138 27.89 -23.26 -105.88
CA ARG A 138 29.35 -23.03 -106.15
C ARG A 138 30.10 -21.74 -105.71
N ARG A 139 31.18 -21.99 -104.94
CA ARG A 139 32.64 -21.71 -105.17
C ARG A 139 33.39 -20.75 -104.20
N LYS A 140 34.60 -21.24 -103.81
CA LYS A 140 35.83 -20.60 -103.26
C LYS A 140 35.74 -20.15 -101.78
N LEU A 141 36.21 -20.92 -100.79
CA LEU A 141 37.60 -21.30 -100.42
C LEU A 141 38.53 -20.08 -100.17
N GLY A 142 38.86 -19.84 -98.89
CA GLY A 142 40.09 -19.14 -98.47
C GLY A 142 39.92 -17.96 -97.49
N ARG A 143 40.41 -18.12 -96.25
CA ARG A 143 40.81 -17.06 -95.28
C ARG A 143 39.73 -16.23 -94.52
N LYS A 144 38.79 -16.85 -93.80
CA LYS A 144 38.01 -16.16 -92.72
C LYS A 144 37.87 -16.91 -91.38
N PHE A 145 38.55 -18.04 -91.20
CA PHE A 145 38.45 -18.84 -89.97
C PHE A 145 39.21 -18.28 -88.74
N VAL A 146 40.10 -17.29 -88.92
CA VAL A 146 40.87 -16.70 -87.79
C VAL A 146 40.06 -15.63 -87.05
N ILE A 147 39.22 -14.85 -87.72
CA ILE A 147 38.43 -13.78 -87.07
C ILE A 147 37.23 -14.36 -86.30
N ILE A 148 36.55 -15.38 -86.85
CA ILE A 148 35.43 -16.04 -86.15
C ILE A 148 35.95 -16.81 -84.93
N SER A 149 37.08 -17.53 -85.05
CA SER A 149 37.71 -18.21 -83.91
C SER A 149 38.19 -17.21 -82.85
N SER A 150 38.75 -16.07 -83.25
CA SER A 150 39.15 -15.00 -82.32
C SER A 150 37.94 -14.39 -81.60
N CYS A 151 36.87 -14.05 -82.32
CA CYS A 151 35.64 -13.55 -81.70
C CYS A 151 34.98 -14.57 -80.77
N LEU A 152 35.01 -15.87 -81.10
CA LEU A 152 34.44 -16.93 -80.25
C LEU A 152 35.28 -17.14 -78.98
N VAL A 153 36.61 -17.08 -79.09
CA VAL A 153 37.52 -17.13 -77.92
C VAL A 153 37.34 -15.89 -77.05
N VAL A 154 37.20 -14.69 -77.64
CA VAL A 154 36.90 -13.47 -76.89
C VAL A 154 35.50 -13.53 -76.26
N LEU A 155 34.49 -14.09 -76.93
CA LEU A 155 33.16 -14.30 -76.34
C LEU A 155 33.17 -15.31 -75.21
N VAL A 156 33.93 -16.40 -75.33
CA VAL A 156 34.09 -17.39 -74.26
C VAL A 156 34.88 -16.81 -73.11
N LEU A 157 35.93 -16.01 -73.37
CA LEU A 157 36.68 -15.30 -72.33
C LEU A 157 35.82 -14.22 -71.67
N CYS A 158 35.03 -13.45 -72.42
CA CYS A 158 34.10 -12.48 -71.86
C CYS A 158 32.99 -13.18 -71.08
N ALA A 159 32.46 -14.30 -71.56
CA ALA A 159 31.46 -15.09 -70.83
C ALA A 159 32.06 -15.77 -69.59
N ALA A 160 33.31 -16.22 -69.64
CA ALA A 160 34.02 -16.80 -68.50
C ALA A 160 34.38 -15.72 -67.47
N VAL A 161 34.87 -14.56 -67.89
CA VAL A 161 35.11 -13.40 -67.03
C VAL A 161 33.79 -12.89 -66.45
N TRP A 162 32.72 -12.83 -67.24
CA TRP A 162 31.39 -12.46 -66.76
C TRP A 162 30.82 -13.49 -65.78
N ALA A 163 30.98 -14.79 -66.04
CA ALA A 163 30.59 -15.85 -65.11
C ALA A 163 31.43 -15.77 -63.82
N VAL A 164 32.74 -15.58 -63.90
CA VAL A 164 33.61 -15.40 -62.72
C VAL A 164 33.18 -14.17 -61.92
N LEU A 165 32.86 -13.04 -62.57
CA LEU A 165 32.35 -11.84 -61.89
C LEU A 165 30.96 -12.03 -61.28
N LEU A 166 30.14 -12.95 -61.82
CA LEU A 166 28.82 -13.29 -61.27
C LEU A 166 28.89 -14.27 -60.09
N PHE A 167 29.89 -15.16 -60.06
CA PHE A 167 29.98 -16.24 -59.08
C PHE A 167 31.07 -16.04 -58.02
N VAL A 168 31.97 -15.07 -58.16
CA VAL A 168 32.94 -14.73 -57.11
C VAL A 168 32.23 -13.94 -56.00
N PRO A 169 32.18 -14.48 -54.76
CA PRO A 169 31.60 -13.77 -53.63
C PRO A 169 32.45 -12.54 -53.29
N ALA A 170 31.81 -11.46 -52.82
CA ALA A 170 32.52 -10.30 -52.31
C ALA A 170 33.42 -10.70 -51.11
N GLY A 171 34.54 -9.99 -50.91
CA GLY A 171 35.45 -10.24 -49.79
C GLY A 171 34.83 -9.87 -48.43
N SER A 172 34.04 -8.79 -48.40
CA SER A 172 33.19 -8.41 -47.28
C SER A 172 31.99 -7.59 -47.78
N MET A 173 30.90 -7.61 -47.02
CA MET A 173 29.65 -6.94 -47.37
C MET A 173 29.04 -6.28 -46.15
N THR A 174 28.76 -4.98 -46.24
CA THR A 174 27.90 -4.29 -45.29
C THR A 174 26.48 -4.29 -45.83
N VAL A 175 25.56 -4.92 -45.10
CA VAL A 175 24.12 -4.93 -45.39
C VAL A 175 23.47 -3.81 -44.58
N GLU A 176 23.00 -2.77 -45.25
CA GLU A 176 22.24 -1.68 -44.64
C GLU A 176 20.74 -2.01 -44.69
N VAL A 177 20.17 -2.24 -43.52
CA VAL A 177 18.76 -2.54 -43.33
C VAL A 177 18.05 -1.23 -42.99
N HIS A 178 17.22 -0.75 -43.91
CA HIS A 178 16.38 0.42 -43.69
C HIS A 178 15.14 0.00 -42.92
N SER A 179 14.95 0.57 -41.73
CA SER A 179 13.76 0.33 -40.93
C SER A 179 12.77 1.49 -41.06
N ALA A 180 11.50 1.20 -41.36
CA ALA A 180 10.45 2.19 -41.19
C ALA A 180 10.08 2.22 -39.71
N GLY A 181 10.51 3.29 -39.04
CA GLY A 181 10.13 3.52 -37.66
C GLY A 181 8.61 3.59 -37.53
N GLN A 182 8.03 2.72 -36.72
CA GLN A 182 6.60 2.79 -36.40
C GLN A 182 6.40 3.82 -35.28
N PRO A 183 5.51 4.81 -35.45
CA PRO A 183 5.18 5.70 -34.34
C PRO A 183 4.48 4.88 -33.26
N LEU A 184 5.00 4.94 -32.03
CA LEU A 184 4.32 4.44 -30.84
C LEU A 184 3.88 5.62 -30.01
N LYS A 185 2.58 5.66 -29.71
CA LYS A 185 2.01 6.50 -28.66
C LYS A 185 1.37 5.56 -27.65
N GLU A 186 2.01 5.40 -26.50
CA GLU A 186 1.54 4.49 -25.47
C GLU A 186 1.77 5.12 -24.10
N SER A 187 0.84 4.88 -23.17
CA SER A 187 1.05 5.21 -21.77
C SER A 187 1.60 4.01 -21.01
N VAL A 188 2.44 4.32 -20.02
CA VAL A 188 3.06 3.31 -19.16
C VAL A 188 2.88 3.72 -17.73
N ILE A 189 2.50 2.75 -16.90
CA ILE A 189 2.42 2.92 -15.46
C ILE A 189 3.79 2.59 -14.87
N VAL A 190 4.33 3.53 -14.11
CA VAL A 190 5.59 3.40 -13.39
C VAL A 190 5.31 3.60 -11.91
N ASN A 191 5.92 2.78 -11.05
CA ASN A 191 5.86 3.02 -9.62
C ASN A 191 7.00 3.94 -9.21
N VAL A 192 6.69 4.95 -8.41
CA VAL A 192 7.65 5.74 -7.66
C VAL A 192 7.71 5.16 -6.26
N VAL A 193 8.86 4.63 -5.86
CA VAL A 193 9.03 3.96 -4.56
C VAL A 193 9.99 4.76 -3.70
N ALA A 194 9.64 4.96 -2.43
CA ALA A 194 10.53 5.60 -1.46
C ALA A 194 11.84 4.79 -1.31
N GLU A 195 13.00 5.45 -1.29
CA GLU A 195 14.32 4.80 -1.21
C GLU A 195 14.49 3.76 -0.07
N GLN A 196 13.72 3.88 1.01
CA GLN A 196 13.77 2.96 2.16
C GLN A 196 12.82 1.76 2.05
N SER A 197 11.99 1.72 1.01
CA SER A 197 11.04 0.63 0.79
C SER A 197 11.61 -0.40 -0.18
N ALA A 198 11.43 -1.69 0.12
CA ALA A 198 11.82 -2.76 -0.79
C ALA A 198 11.02 -2.66 -2.09
N SER A 199 11.69 -2.43 -3.21
CA SER A 199 11.08 -2.54 -4.53
C SER A 199 10.67 -4.01 -4.76
N PRO A 200 9.42 -4.29 -5.19
CA PRO A 200 9.03 -5.62 -5.58
C PRO A 200 9.94 -6.10 -6.72
N ALA A 201 10.61 -7.24 -6.51
CA ALA A 201 11.61 -7.75 -7.45
C ALA A 201 11.03 -7.88 -8.87
N GLY A 202 11.74 -7.28 -9.84
CA GLY A 202 11.39 -7.38 -11.27
C GLY A 202 10.55 -6.23 -11.83
N VAL A 203 10.27 -5.18 -11.07
CA VAL A 203 9.60 -3.97 -11.59
C VAL A 203 10.62 -2.83 -11.72
N SER A 204 10.78 -2.29 -12.94
CA SER A 204 11.51 -1.03 -13.15
C SER A 204 10.77 0.11 -12.48
N ASP A 205 11.13 0.37 -11.23
CA ASP A 205 10.56 1.43 -10.40
C ASP A 205 11.44 2.69 -10.49
N ALA A 206 10.79 3.85 -10.50
CA ALA A 206 11.45 5.13 -10.35
C ALA A 206 11.83 5.35 -8.89
N LYS A 207 13.05 5.84 -8.65
CA LYS A 207 13.48 6.23 -7.31
C LYS A 207 12.78 7.51 -6.91
N GLY A 208 12.13 7.47 -5.75
CA GLY A 208 11.59 8.65 -5.08
C GLY A 208 12.01 8.66 -3.62
N HIS A 209 11.78 9.78 -2.97
CA HIS A 209 11.92 9.88 -1.53
C HIS A 209 10.69 10.57 -0.95
N LYS A 210 10.43 10.28 0.33
CA LYS A 210 9.25 10.76 1.02
C LYS A 210 9.57 12.08 1.70
N LEU A 211 8.82 13.11 1.35
CA LEU A 211 8.81 14.38 2.05
C LEU A 211 7.73 14.32 3.14
N VAL A 212 8.06 14.78 4.34
CA VAL A 212 7.16 14.76 5.50
C VAL A 212 7.16 16.14 6.13
N PHE A 213 5.96 16.65 6.40
CA PHE A 213 5.75 17.87 7.15
C PHE A 213 4.80 17.60 8.31
N THR A 214 5.14 18.09 9.50
CA THR A 214 4.29 18.02 10.69
C THR A 214 3.84 19.43 11.05
N THR A 215 2.53 19.62 11.18
CA THR A 215 1.95 20.92 11.54
C THR A 215 2.29 21.31 12.97
N ARG A 216 2.01 22.57 13.31
CA ARG A 216 2.00 22.99 14.71
C ARG A 216 0.92 22.23 15.50
N GLU A 217 1.22 21.92 16.76
CA GLU A 217 0.27 21.33 17.69
C GLU A 217 -0.79 22.37 18.13
N MET A 218 -2.05 22.00 18.02
CA MET A 218 -3.21 22.74 18.51
C MET A 218 -3.73 22.07 19.78
N VAL A 219 -4.05 22.86 20.80
CA VAL A 219 -4.48 22.35 22.10
C VAL A 219 -5.85 22.93 22.43
N LYS A 220 -6.79 22.09 22.86
CA LYS A 220 -8.10 22.53 23.31
C LYS A 220 -8.60 21.65 24.46
N THR A 221 -9.10 22.33 25.48
CA THR A 221 -9.78 21.70 26.63
C THR A 221 -11.28 21.80 26.42
N VAL A 222 -12.00 20.69 26.60
CA VAL A 222 -13.46 20.62 26.48
C VAL A 222 -14.07 19.93 27.70
N PRO A 223 -15.28 20.31 28.13
CA PRO A 223 -15.99 19.59 29.17
C PRO A 223 -16.37 18.19 28.69
N VAL A 224 -16.27 17.22 29.60
CA VAL A 224 -16.65 15.82 29.36
C VAL A 224 -18.16 15.67 29.37
N LYS A 225 -18.70 14.85 28.46
CA LYS A 225 -20.16 14.62 28.35
C LYS A 225 -20.62 13.27 28.87
N GLY A 226 -19.71 12.30 29.01
CA GLY A 226 -20.08 10.99 29.50
C GLY A 226 -20.46 11.04 30.96
N MET A 227 -21.54 10.33 31.29
CA MET A 227 -21.94 10.06 32.66
C MET A 227 -21.83 8.56 32.89
N LYS A 228 -21.21 8.20 34.01
CA LYS A 228 -21.17 6.83 34.52
C LYS A 228 -21.73 6.80 35.91
N HIS A 229 -22.17 5.61 36.29
CA HIS A 229 -22.76 5.33 37.58
C HIS A 229 -21.91 4.29 38.29
N GLN A 230 -21.43 4.62 39.49
CA GLN A 230 -20.80 3.70 40.41
C GLN A 230 -21.86 3.26 41.42
N ILE A 231 -22.13 1.95 41.48
CA ILE A 231 -22.96 1.38 42.55
C ILE A 231 -22.21 1.43 43.89
N ALA A 232 -22.95 1.49 45.00
CA ALA A 232 -22.34 1.40 46.32
C ALA A 232 -21.58 0.07 46.49
N GLN A 233 -20.37 0.13 47.07
CA GLN A 233 -19.49 -1.00 47.30
C GLN A 233 -19.43 -1.35 48.79
N SER A 234 -19.38 -2.65 49.08
CA SER A 234 -19.18 -3.16 50.43
C SER A 234 -17.71 -3.08 50.85
N ALA A 235 -17.47 -2.72 52.11
CA ALA A 235 -16.13 -2.80 52.69
C ALA A 235 -15.75 -4.26 52.95
N THR A 236 -14.48 -4.57 52.76
CA THR A 236 -13.90 -5.90 53.01
C THR A 236 -12.76 -5.79 54.00
N GLY A 237 -12.56 -6.85 54.78
CA GLY A 237 -11.56 -6.88 55.84
C GLY A 237 -11.36 -8.28 56.39
N LYS A 238 -10.60 -8.37 57.48
CA LYS A 238 -10.33 -9.63 58.18
C LYS A 238 -10.71 -9.51 59.65
N LEU A 239 -11.24 -10.59 60.19
CA LEU A 239 -11.56 -10.74 61.60
C LEU A 239 -10.70 -11.84 62.20
N VAL A 240 -10.22 -11.60 63.41
CA VAL A 240 -9.52 -12.56 64.25
C VAL A 240 -10.46 -12.99 65.37
N PHE A 241 -10.77 -14.27 65.42
CA PHE A 241 -11.61 -14.88 66.43
C PHE A 241 -10.75 -15.71 67.37
N THR A 242 -10.89 -15.53 68.68
CA THR A 242 -10.24 -16.37 69.71
C THR A 242 -11.30 -17.01 70.59
N ASN A 243 -11.39 -18.35 70.60
CA ASN A 243 -12.40 -19.06 71.38
C ASN A 243 -12.05 -19.07 72.87
N ILE A 244 -12.90 -18.47 73.70
CA ILE A 244 -12.73 -18.44 75.15
C ILE A 244 -13.40 -19.66 75.78
N SER A 245 -14.62 -20.01 75.35
CA SER A 245 -15.36 -21.15 75.88
C SER A 245 -16.40 -21.69 74.89
N GLY A 246 -16.57 -23.02 74.91
CA GLY A 246 -17.50 -23.75 74.07
C GLY A 246 -16.83 -24.40 72.86
N THR A 247 -17.53 -25.32 72.22
CA THR A 247 -17.08 -25.96 70.98
C THR A 247 -18.18 -25.76 69.94
N GLU A 248 -17.86 -25.13 68.82
CA GLU A 248 -18.86 -24.87 67.79
C GLU A 248 -18.96 -26.05 66.81
N PRO A 249 -20.16 -26.61 66.58
CA PRO A 249 -20.35 -27.58 65.51
C PRO A 249 -20.39 -26.88 64.15
N GLU A 250 -19.52 -27.33 63.25
CA GLU A 250 -19.39 -27.15 61.79
C GLU A 250 -19.87 -25.85 61.10
N ALA A 251 -19.04 -25.41 60.14
CA ALA A 251 -18.93 -24.05 59.63
C ALA A 251 -20.10 -23.62 58.71
N THR A 252 -20.95 -22.71 59.20
CA THR A 252 -21.78 -21.83 58.37
C THR A 252 -21.20 -20.42 58.37
N PHE A 253 -21.48 -19.63 57.33
CA PHE A 253 -21.24 -18.18 57.35
C PHE A 253 -21.77 -17.60 58.66
N LYS A 254 -21.01 -16.70 59.30
CA LYS A 254 -21.43 -16.03 60.52
C LYS A 254 -21.78 -14.60 60.17
N ARG A 255 -22.98 -14.19 60.60
CA ARG A 255 -23.42 -12.80 60.56
C ARG A 255 -23.15 -12.21 61.93
N VAL A 256 -22.24 -11.23 61.99
CA VAL A 256 -21.92 -10.49 63.19
C VAL A 256 -22.58 -9.12 63.09
N GLN A 257 -23.35 -8.74 64.11
CA GLN A 257 -23.96 -7.42 64.20
C GLN A 257 -23.15 -6.55 65.16
N HIS A 258 -22.69 -5.39 64.69
CA HIS A 258 -21.97 -4.43 65.51
C HIS A 258 -22.30 -2.99 65.08
N ASN A 259 -22.77 -2.17 66.01
CA ASN A 259 -23.14 -0.76 65.77
C ASN A 259 -24.08 -0.54 64.57
N GLY A 260 -25.02 -1.46 64.35
CA GLY A 260 -25.95 -1.40 63.21
C GLY A 260 -25.37 -1.87 61.87
N LEU A 261 -24.12 -2.30 61.83
CA LEU A 261 -23.51 -2.95 60.68
C LEU A 261 -23.69 -4.46 60.77
N ASP A 262 -24.01 -5.06 59.63
CA ASP A 262 -24.02 -6.50 59.44
C ASP A 262 -22.74 -6.94 58.73
N ILE A 263 -21.94 -7.76 59.39
CA ILE A 263 -20.67 -8.27 58.87
C ILE A 263 -20.84 -9.75 58.57
N LEU A 264 -20.61 -10.14 57.32
CA LEU A 264 -20.67 -11.53 56.87
C LEU A 264 -19.25 -12.10 56.79
N THR A 265 -18.96 -13.13 57.58
CA THR A 265 -17.68 -13.84 57.53
C THR A 265 -17.78 -15.04 56.62
N GLN A 266 -16.66 -15.43 56.00
CA GLN A 266 -16.54 -16.78 55.43
C GLN A 266 -16.78 -17.84 56.51
N ALA A 267 -17.11 -19.06 56.08
CA ALA A 267 -17.33 -20.17 56.99
C ALA A 267 -16.00 -20.60 57.63
N PHE A 268 -15.97 -20.71 58.96
CA PHE A 268 -14.81 -21.18 59.71
C PHE A 268 -15.23 -22.10 60.86
N ARG A 269 -14.26 -22.84 61.38
CA ARG A 269 -14.38 -23.66 62.59
C ARG A 269 -13.24 -23.31 63.52
N PHE A 270 -13.48 -23.39 64.81
CA PHE A 270 -12.45 -23.11 65.81
C PHE A 270 -12.79 -23.83 67.13
N VAL A 271 -11.79 -24.44 67.76
CA VAL A 271 -11.93 -25.12 69.06
C VAL A 271 -11.56 -24.19 70.21
N GLN A 272 -11.88 -24.59 71.45
CA GLN A 272 -11.56 -23.77 72.63
C GLN A 272 -10.05 -23.50 72.71
N GLY A 273 -9.69 -22.22 72.91
CA GLY A 273 -8.31 -21.75 72.95
C GLY A 273 -7.65 -21.51 71.58
N GLU A 274 -8.35 -21.77 70.47
CA GLU A 274 -7.84 -21.52 69.12
C GLU A 274 -8.12 -20.07 68.67
N THR A 275 -7.17 -19.51 67.92
CA THR A 275 -7.31 -18.23 67.22
C THR A 275 -7.35 -18.46 65.71
N VAL A 276 -8.37 -17.95 65.02
CA VAL A 276 -8.55 -18.09 63.57
C VAL A 276 -8.77 -16.72 62.94
N THR A 277 -8.13 -16.48 61.79
CA THR A 277 -8.35 -15.27 60.98
C THR A 277 -9.25 -15.62 59.79
N VAL A 278 -10.28 -14.81 59.56
CA VAL A 278 -11.34 -15.08 58.57
C VAL A 278 -11.60 -13.82 57.75
N GLU A 279 -11.79 -13.97 56.45
CA GLU A 279 -12.23 -12.88 55.58
C GLU A 279 -13.69 -12.52 55.84
N ALA A 280 -13.97 -11.23 55.82
CA ALA A 280 -15.28 -10.70 56.13
C ALA A 280 -15.64 -9.54 55.20
N VAL A 281 -16.94 -9.42 54.93
CA VAL A 281 -17.52 -8.36 54.09
C VAL A 281 -18.62 -7.67 54.87
N VAL A 282 -18.67 -6.35 54.82
CA VAL A 282 -19.75 -5.56 55.42
C VAL A 282 -20.93 -5.52 54.46
N MET A 283 -22.07 -6.04 54.89
CA MET A 283 -23.28 -6.16 54.07
C MET A 283 -23.92 -4.80 53.77
N GLN A 284 -23.64 -3.79 54.59
CA GLN A 284 -24.04 -2.40 54.32
C GLN A 284 -23.06 -1.83 53.28
N PRO A 285 -23.50 -1.59 52.02
CA PRO A 285 -22.65 -0.96 51.03
C PRO A 285 -22.50 0.53 51.36
N GLY A 286 -21.48 1.17 50.81
CA GLY A 286 -21.18 2.58 51.06
C GLY A 286 -19.93 2.81 51.89
N SER A 287 -19.52 4.07 51.98
CA SER A 287 -18.40 4.49 52.82
C SER A 287 -18.68 4.25 54.32
N ALA A 288 -19.97 4.25 54.70
CA ALA A 288 -20.45 3.89 56.04
C ALA A 288 -20.12 2.44 56.43
N GLY A 289 -19.84 1.55 55.47
CA GLY A 289 -19.40 0.19 55.73
C GLY A 289 -17.94 0.06 56.14
N ASN A 290 -17.12 1.11 56.00
CA ASN A 290 -15.72 1.07 56.43
C ASN A 290 -15.62 1.06 57.96
N ILE A 291 -14.82 0.14 58.51
CA ILE A 291 -14.68 -0.06 59.95
C ILE A 291 -13.21 0.22 60.34
N PRO A 292 -12.92 1.16 61.25
CA PRO A 292 -11.56 1.41 61.70
C PRO A 292 -10.91 0.16 62.32
N ALA A 293 -9.58 0.08 62.26
CA ALA A 293 -8.83 -0.96 62.97
C ALA A 293 -9.22 -0.99 64.45
N HIS A 294 -9.32 -2.19 65.02
CA HIS A 294 -9.66 -2.47 66.40
C HIS A 294 -11.04 -1.99 66.88
N ALA A 295 -11.91 -1.53 65.98
CA ALA A 295 -13.27 -1.09 66.36
C ALA A 295 -14.16 -2.26 66.80
N LEU A 296 -13.82 -3.49 66.41
CA LEU A 296 -14.53 -4.72 66.73
C LEU A 296 -13.87 -5.52 67.86
N ASP A 297 -12.89 -4.92 68.56
CA ASP A 297 -12.16 -5.59 69.63
C ASP A 297 -13.05 -5.76 70.88
N GLY A 298 -13.27 -7.02 71.26
CA GLY A 298 -13.95 -7.33 72.52
C GLY A 298 -14.62 -8.70 72.53
N PRO A 299 -15.29 -9.03 73.64
CA PRO A 299 -15.98 -10.29 73.79
C PRO A 299 -17.34 -10.28 73.07
N PHE A 300 -17.62 -11.36 72.35
CA PHE A 300 -18.89 -11.61 71.67
C PHE A 300 -19.46 -12.97 72.08
N ILE A 301 -20.79 -13.07 72.05
CA ILE A 301 -21.52 -14.30 72.38
C ILE A 301 -22.27 -14.77 71.13
N PHE A 302 -21.90 -15.91 70.58
CA PHE A 302 -22.69 -16.55 69.54
C PHE A 302 -23.85 -17.32 70.19
N THR A 303 -25.09 -16.93 69.89
CA THR A 303 -26.27 -17.69 70.32
C THR A 303 -26.79 -18.50 69.14
N SER A 304 -26.73 -19.82 69.25
CA SER A 304 -27.35 -20.74 68.30
C SER A 304 -28.66 -21.25 68.88
N SER A 305 -29.69 -21.40 68.05
CA SER A 305 -30.97 -22.00 68.43
C SER A 305 -30.83 -23.44 68.97
N LYS A 306 -29.70 -24.10 68.73
CA LYS A 306 -29.41 -25.47 69.15
C LYS A 306 -28.56 -25.58 70.42
N THR A 307 -27.97 -24.49 70.92
CA THR A 307 -27.00 -24.55 72.02
C THR A 307 -27.49 -23.76 73.23
N THR A 308 -27.91 -24.46 74.29
CA THR A 308 -28.28 -23.87 75.58
C THR A 308 -27.02 -23.42 76.32
N GLY A 309 -26.53 -22.21 76.03
CA GLY A 309 -25.37 -21.64 76.74
C GLY A 309 -24.57 -20.57 76.00
N GLY A 310 -24.76 -20.42 74.68
CA GLY A 310 -23.92 -19.52 73.86
C GLY A 310 -22.45 -19.96 73.80
N ILE A 311 -21.71 -19.46 72.82
CA ILE A 311 -20.25 -19.65 72.70
C ILE A 311 -19.62 -18.28 72.88
N MET A 312 -18.66 -18.16 73.82
CA MET A 312 -17.96 -16.89 74.06
C MET A 312 -16.62 -16.88 73.32
N PHE A 313 -16.37 -15.81 72.59
CA PHE A 313 -15.12 -15.58 71.86
C PHE A 313 -14.73 -14.12 71.93
N ASP A 314 -13.43 -13.84 71.87
CA ASP A 314 -12.95 -12.50 71.57
C ASP A 314 -12.86 -12.35 70.06
N MET A 315 -13.43 -11.27 69.54
CA MET A 315 -13.28 -10.86 68.16
C MET A 315 -12.40 -9.63 68.11
N SER A 316 -11.61 -9.51 67.05
CA SER A 316 -10.81 -8.34 66.76
C SER A 316 -10.72 -8.12 65.25
N ASN A 317 -10.63 -6.87 64.82
CA ASN A 317 -10.24 -6.52 63.47
C ASN A 317 -8.91 -5.75 63.52
N PRO A 318 -7.75 -6.44 63.51
CA PRO A 318 -6.47 -5.74 63.68
C PRO A 318 -6.22 -4.71 62.56
N ASP A 319 -6.77 -4.96 61.37
CA ASP A 319 -6.75 -4.05 60.23
C ASP A 319 -8.14 -3.43 59.98
N PRO A 320 -8.22 -2.25 59.35
CA PRO A 320 -9.50 -1.64 59.01
C PRO A 320 -10.21 -2.41 57.89
N PHE A 321 -11.54 -2.42 57.91
CA PHE A 321 -12.33 -2.77 56.73
C PHE A 321 -12.31 -1.60 55.76
N THR A 322 -11.94 -1.86 54.51
CA THR A 322 -11.75 -0.83 53.47
C THR A 322 -12.42 -1.24 52.16
N GLY A 323 -12.55 -0.29 51.23
CA GLY A 323 -13.21 -0.50 49.94
C GLY A 323 -14.72 -0.21 49.95
N GLY A 324 -15.30 0.15 51.10
CA GLY A 324 -16.65 0.69 51.16
C GLY A 324 -16.70 2.05 50.45
N ALA A 325 -17.54 2.16 49.43
CA ALA A 325 -17.69 3.38 48.64
C ALA A 325 -19.17 3.64 48.33
N ASP A 326 -19.60 4.88 48.41
CA ASP A 326 -21.01 5.25 48.17
C ASP A 326 -21.37 5.16 46.69
N GLU A 327 -22.67 4.98 46.44
CA GLU A 327 -23.25 5.11 45.11
C GLU A 327 -23.08 6.56 44.63
N ARG A 328 -22.58 6.75 43.42
CA ARG A 328 -22.42 8.08 42.83
C ARG A 328 -22.44 8.06 41.32
N ASP A 329 -22.98 9.12 40.76
CA ASP A 329 -22.78 9.46 39.36
C ASP A 329 -21.50 10.28 39.19
N TYR A 330 -20.75 10.03 38.13
CA TYR A 330 -19.54 10.76 37.81
C TYR A 330 -19.39 10.99 36.31
N GLN A 331 -18.66 12.04 35.95
CA GLN A 331 -18.33 12.34 34.55
C GLN A 331 -17.16 11.48 34.10
N ALA A 332 -17.28 10.86 32.94
CA ALA A 332 -16.27 9.99 32.37
C ALA A 332 -16.01 10.33 30.91
N VAL A 333 -14.74 10.41 30.51
CA VAL A 333 -14.33 10.82 29.17
C VAL A 333 -14.92 9.88 28.11
N GLN A 334 -15.58 10.44 27.10
CA GLN A 334 -16.05 9.69 25.93
C GLN A 334 -15.17 9.92 24.71
N GLN A 335 -15.13 8.95 23.79
CA GLN A 335 -14.44 9.10 22.51
C GLN A 335 -14.97 10.31 21.71
N SER A 336 -16.27 10.60 21.80
CA SER A 336 -16.88 11.76 21.13
C SER A 336 -16.35 13.10 21.63
N ASP A 337 -15.86 13.19 22.87
CA ASP A 337 -15.27 14.41 23.42
C ASP A 337 -13.92 14.68 22.74
N ILE A 338 -13.14 13.63 22.48
CA ILE A 338 -11.86 13.70 21.77
C ILE A 338 -12.07 13.95 20.27
N ASP A 339 -12.93 13.16 19.62
CA ASP A 339 -13.21 13.25 18.18
C ASP A 339 -13.79 14.62 17.79
N GLY A 340 -14.61 15.21 18.67
CA GLY A 340 -15.16 16.55 18.46
C GLY A 340 -14.07 17.62 18.36
N VAL A 341 -12.99 17.49 19.13
CA VAL A 341 -11.84 18.41 19.04
C VAL A 341 -11.02 18.14 17.79
N VAL A 342 -10.74 16.88 17.45
CA VAL A 342 -9.98 16.51 16.25
C VAL A 342 -10.67 17.03 14.99
N LYS A 343 -11.97 16.78 14.86
CA LYS A 343 -12.78 17.25 13.71
C LYS A 343 -12.79 18.77 13.58
N ALA A 344 -12.76 19.50 14.70
CA ALA A 344 -12.77 20.97 14.68
C ALA A 344 -11.46 21.59 14.15
N TYR A 345 -10.34 20.85 14.18
CA TYR A 345 -9.04 21.34 13.71
C TYR A 345 -8.56 20.69 12.41
N ARG A 346 -9.12 19.54 12.00
CA ARG A 346 -8.66 18.77 10.85
C ARG A 346 -8.47 19.63 9.59
N ASP A 347 -9.51 20.31 9.09
CA ASP A 347 -9.41 21.02 7.80
C ASP A 347 -8.31 22.09 7.80
N LYS A 348 -8.14 22.78 8.93
CA LYS A 348 -7.07 23.78 9.10
C LYS A 348 -5.69 23.13 9.08
N LEU A 349 -5.51 22.02 9.81
CA LEU A 349 -4.23 21.34 9.92
C LEU A 349 -3.86 20.60 8.61
N VAL A 350 -4.83 20.01 7.92
CA VAL A 350 -4.65 19.44 6.58
C VAL A 350 -4.15 20.51 5.62
N ALA A 351 -4.79 21.68 5.57
CA ALA A 351 -4.38 22.77 4.70
C ALA A 351 -2.95 23.27 5.01
N GLU A 352 -2.64 23.47 6.30
CA GLU A 352 -1.29 23.83 6.77
C GLU A 352 -0.25 22.77 6.38
N GLY A 353 -0.59 21.49 6.56
CA GLY A 353 0.29 20.37 6.26
C GLY A 353 0.54 20.19 4.76
N GLN A 354 -0.49 20.36 3.93
CA GLN A 354 -0.37 20.34 2.47
C GLN A 354 0.49 21.50 1.96
N GLU A 355 0.31 22.70 2.48
CA GLU A 355 1.16 23.85 2.12
C GLU A 355 2.60 23.64 2.60
N GLY A 356 2.78 23.12 3.81
CA GLY A 356 4.06 22.81 4.41
C GLY A 356 4.86 21.80 3.58
N VAL A 357 4.24 20.68 3.18
CA VAL A 357 4.93 19.67 2.39
C VAL A 357 5.25 20.15 0.96
N LYS A 358 4.38 20.97 0.34
CA LYS A 358 4.65 21.57 -0.97
C LYS A 358 5.88 22.47 -0.96
N LYS A 359 6.15 23.15 0.16
CA LYS A 359 7.36 23.98 0.35
C LYS A 359 8.64 23.16 0.50
N LEU A 360 8.54 21.87 0.78
CA LEU A 360 9.71 20.97 0.90
C LEU A 360 10.17 20.41 -0.46
N VAL A 361 9.39 20.58 -1.53
CA VAL A 361 9.73 20.06 -2.86
C VAL A 361 10.92 20.81 -3.43
N GLY A 362 11.98 20.09 -3.77
CA GLY A 362 13.18 20.67 -4.38
C GLY A 362 12.93 21.26 -5.77
N PRO A 363 13.80 22.17 -6.25
CA PRO A 363 13.62 22.84 -7.55
C PRO A 363 13.69 21.90 -8.76
N GLU A 364 14.36 20.75 -8.62
CA GLU A 364 14.49 19.72 -9.67
C GLU A 364 13.55 18.52 -9.44
N GLU A 365 12.71 18.60 -8.40
CA GLU A 365 11.84 17.51 -7.99
C GLU A 365 10.42 17.74 -8.50
N LYS A 366 9.74 16.63 -8.76
CA LYS A 366 8.32 16.61 -9.03
C LYS A 366 7.65 15.74 -7.98
N VAL A 367 6.42 16.10 -7.66
CA VAL A 367 5.55 15.33 -6.78
C VAL A 367 4.49 14.64 -7.62
N ALA A 368 4.19 13.39 -7.26
CA ALA A 368 3.17 12.61 -7.93
C ALA A 368 1.78 13.11 -7.46
N LEU A 369 1.31 14.20 -8.07
CA LEU A 369 0.06 14.84 -7.69
C LEU A 369 -0.93 14.90 -8.87
N ASN A 370 -2.20 14.80 -8.54
CA ASN A 370 -3.30 15.25 -9.39
C ASN A 370 -4.09 16.33 -8.63
N GLY A 371 -3.58 17.57 -8.65
CA GLY A 371 -4.07 18.63 -7.75
C GLY A 371 -3.54 18.43 -6.33
N ASP A 372 -4.46 18.34 -5.35
CA ASP A 372 -4.11 17.99 -3.95
C ASP A 372 -4.14 16.47 -3.72
N GLU A 373 -4.63 15.69 -4.69
CA GLU A 373 -4.61 14.23 -4.64
C GLU A 373 -3.17 13.74 -4.72
N GLY A 374 -2.74 12.96 -3.72
CA GLY A 374 -1.38 12.40 -3.61
C GLY A 374 -0.63 12.84 -2.35
N ILE A 375 -1.10 13.87 -1.65
CA ILE A 375 -0.65 14.19 -0.30
C ILE A 375 -1.45 13.35 0.69
N ILE A 376 -0.75 12.55 1.51
CA ILE A 376 -1.35 11.70 2.53
C ILE A 376 -1.15 12.36 3.88
N CYS A 377 -2.24 12.78 4.53
CA CYS A 377 -2.24 13.38 5.85
C CYS A 377 -2.82 12.41 6.89
N ILE A 378 -2.17 12.34 8.06
CA ILE A 378 -2.55 11.47 9.16
C ILE A 378 -2.69 12.32 10.43
N ASP A 379 -3.89 12.32 11.00
CA ASP A 379 -4.18 12.93 12.29
C ASP A 379 -3.35 12.29 13.40
N LYS A 380 -2.75 13.12 14.25
CA LYS A 380 -2.08 12.71 15.48
C LYS A 380 -2.75 13.44 16.65
N ALA A 381 -3.60 12.73 17.36
CA ALA A 381 -4.29 13.24 18.54
C ALA A 381 -3.78 12.55 19.82
N THR A 382 -3.59 13.33 20.88
CA THR A 382 -3.35 12.81 22.24
C THR A 382 -4.28 13.53 23.22
N ALA A 383 -4.67 12.85 24.29
CA ALA A 383 -5.50 13.42 25.35
C ALA A 383 -4.80 13.20 26.70
N ASN A 384 -5.03 14.13 27.64
CA ASN A 384 -4.50 14.01 29.01
C ASN A 384 -5.25 12.97 29.87
N HIS A 385 -6.42 12.52 29.40
CA HIS A 385 -7.22 11.47 30.01
C HIS A 385 -7.55 10.39 28.95
N LYS A 386 -7.62 9.14 29.39
CA LYS A 386 -8.10 8.02 28.58
C LYS A 386 -9.62 8.01 28.54
N ILE A 387 -10.17 7.30 27.56
CA ILE A 387 -11.60 6.97 27.55
C ILE A 387 -11.94 6.28 28.88
N ASP A 388 -13.09 6.60 29.44
CA ASP A 388 -13.61 6.10 30.71
C ASP A 388 -12.93 6.62 32.00
N ASP A 389 -11.87 7.43 31.90
CA ASP A 389 -11.30 8.12 33.06
C ASP A 389 -12.35 9.07 33.66
N GLU A 390 -12.44 9.10 34.99
CA GLU A 390 -13.25 10.09 35.71
C GLU A 390 -12.60 11.48 35.60
N ALA A 391 -13.25 12.38 34.88
CA ALA A 391 -12.78 13.75 34.67
C ALA A 391 -13.95 14.65 34.27
N THR A 392 -13.90 15.92 34.66
CA THR A 392 -14.89 16.93 34.24
C THR A 392 -14.52 17.62 32.93
N GLU A 393 -13.24 17.57 32.57
CA GLU A 393 -12.69 18.15 31.35
C GLU A 393 -11.59 17.27 30.76
N VAL A 394 -11.42 17.35 29.44
CA VAL A 394 -10.34 16.67 28.72
C VAL A 394 -9.61 17.67 27.84
N THR A 395 -8.29 17.68 27.94
CA THR A 395 -7.39 18.47 27.10
C THR A 395 -6.83 17.60 25.99
N VAL A 396 -7.20 17.95 24.77
CA VAL A 396 -6.80 17.23 23.55
C VAL A 396 -5.77 18.06 22.80
N ARG A 397 -4.69 17.41 22.36
CA ARG A 397 -3.64 17.95 21.52
C ARG A 397 -3.75 17.31 20.14
N VAL A 398 -3.85 18.12 19.10
CA VAL A 398 -4.01 17.67 17.71
C VAL A 398 -2.90 18.27 16.87
N LYS A 399 -2.23 17.44 16.10
CA LYS A 399 -1.35 17.85 15.01
C LYS A 399 -1.56 16.92 13.83
N GLU A 400 -1.07 17.30 12.67
CA GLU A 400 -1.22 16.54 11.44
C GLU A 400 0.16 16.26 10.85
N GLU A 401 0.36 15.05 10.36
CA GLU A 401 1.55 14.67 9.61
C GLU A 401 1.15 14.41 8.16
N CYS A 402 1.57 15.30 7.26
CA CYS A 402 1.33 15.16 5.83
C CYS A 402 2.60 14.71 5.12
N SER A 403 2.45 13.84 4.13
CA SER A 403 3.56 13.33 3.34
C SER A 403 3.23 13.18 1.87
N VAL A 404 4.26 13.30 1.02
CA VAL A 404 4.16 13.11 -0.43
C VAL A 404 5.44 12.46 -0.93
N LEU A 405 5.34 11.72 -2.04
CA LEU A 405 6.50 11.19 -2.74
C LEU A 405 7.00 12.20 -3.78
N ALA A 406 8.24 12.60 -3.61
CA ALA A 406 8.99 13.41 -4.57
C ALA A 406 9.94 12.52 -5.37
N TYR A 407 10.10 12.83 -6.64
CA TYR A 407 10.97 12.10 -7.57
C TYR A 407 11.63 13.07 -8.55
N LYS A 408 12.77 12.65 -9.11
CA LYS A 408 13.40 13.36 -10.22
C LYS A 408 12.78 12.91 -11.53
N GLN A 409 12.50 13.87 -12.42
CA GLN A 409 11.90 13.56 -13.71
C GLN A 409 12.74 12.57 -14.54
N GLU A 410 14.07 12.64 -14.43
CA GLU A 410 15.00 11.76 -15.13
C GLU A 410 14.86 10.30 -14.69
N ASP A 411 14.74 10.05 -13.38
CA ASP A 411 14.55 8.70 -12.84
C ASP A 411 13.22 8.09 -13.30
N LEU A 412 12.16 8.91 -13.34
CA LEU A 412 10.87 8.48 -13.85
C LEU A 412 10.93 8.14 -15.34
N GLN A 413 11.55 8.99 -16.15
CA GLN A 413 11.71 8.77 -17.59
C GLN A 413 12.55 7.53 -17.89
N LYS A 414 13.60 7.27 -17.09
CA LYS A 414 14.43 6.07 -17.21
C LYS A 414 13.60 4.81 -16.93
N ALA A 415 12.85 4.79 -15.83
CA ALA A 415 11.98 3.65 -15.48
C ALA A 415 10.87 3.44 -16.53
N ALA A 416 10.27 4.52 -17.03
CA ALA A 416 9.29 4.47 -18.11
C ALA A 416 9.88 3.90 -19.41
N LEU A 417 11.11 4.29 -19.76
CA LEU A 417 11.82 3.77 -20.92
C LEU A 417 12.11 2.27 -20.80
N GLU A 418 12.50 1.79 -19.63
CA GLU A 418 12.71 0.36 -19.37
C GLU A 418 11.41 -0.43 -19.52
N LYS A 419 10.29 0.08 -18.97
CA LYS A 419 8.97 -0.54 -19.13
C LYS A 419 8.48 -0.53 -20.57
N LEU A 420 8.74 0.54 -21.33
CA LEU A 420 8.48 0.58 -22.77
C LEU A 420 9.26 -0.50 -23.49
N LYS A 421 10.57 -0.64 -23.21
CA LYS A 421 11.41 -1.70 -23.79
C LYS A 421 10.85 -3.08 -23.45
N GLU A 422 10.44 -3.34 -22.22
CA GLU A 422 9.82 -4.61 -21.80
C GLU A 422 8.56 -4.94 -22.62
N LYS A 423 7.62 -3.98 -22.72
CA LYS A 423 6.42 -4.11 -23.58
C LYS A 423 6.76 -4.28 -25.07
N GLY A 424 7.89 -3.73 -25.47
CA GLY A 424 8.46 -3.91 -26.80
C GLY A 424 8.78 -5.34 -27.13
N HIS A 425 9.51 -6.02 -26.25
CA HIS A 425 9.97 -7.39 -26.47
C HIS A 425 8.82 -8.42 -26.47
N SER A 426 7.65 -8.09 -25.93
CA SER A 426 6.50 -9.01 -25.91
C SER A 426 5.73 -9.05 -27.22
N LYS A 427 5.97 -8.11 -28.15
CA LYS A 427 5.38 -8.16 -29.49
C LYS A 427 6.21 -9.15 -30.37
N PRO A 428 5.60 -10.02 -31.17
CA PRO A 428 6.36 -10.90 -32.05
C PRO A 428 7.13 -10.10 -33.12
N GLY A 429 8.43 -10.35 -33.28
CA GLY A 429 9.26 -9.70 -34.31
C GLY A 429 9.91 -8.38 -33.89
N THR A 430 9.88 -8.03 -32.61
CA THR A 430 10.25 -6.69 -32.12
C THR A 430 11.46 -6.71 -31.19
N GLU A 431 12.63 -6.94 -31.77
CA GLU A 431 13.86 -6.35 -31.25
C GLU A 431 13.84 -4.87 -31.64
N LEU A 432 12.85 -4.14 -31.13
CA LEU A 432 12.62 -2.75 -31.47
C LEU A 432 13.20 -1.89 -30.35
N GLY A 433 14.12 -1.01 -30.73
CA GLY A 433 14.67 -0.01 -29.84
C GLY A 433 13.82 1.26 -29.89
N PRO A 434 13.45 1.86 -28.75
CA PRO A 434 12.83 3.18 -28.75
C PRO A 434 13.87 4.23 -29.21
N LEU A 435 13.58 4.92 -30.32
CA LEU A 435 14.36 6.05 -30.82
C LEU A 435 13.63 7.36 -30.50
N ASN A 436 14.33 8.30 -29.85
CA ASN A 436 13.85 9.65 -29.55
C ASN A 436 12.48 9.68 -28.84
N VAL A 437 12.37 8.99 -27.70
CA VAL A 437 11.14 9.00 -26.90
C VAL A 437 10.94 10.38 -26.29
N LYS A 438 9.78 10.96 -26.57
CA LYS A 438 9.25 12.14 -25.90
C LYS A 438 8.28 11.68 -24.83
N PHE A 439 8.51 12.12 -23.61
CA PHE A 439 7.58 11.88 -22.51
C PHE A 439 6.61 13.07 -22.39
N GLY A 440 5.32 12.76 -22.27
CA GLY A 440 4.27 13.73 -22.04
C GLY A 440 4.02 13.97 -20.55
N ASP A 441 2.82 14.44 -20.24
CA ASP A 441 2.40 14.72 -18.88
C ASP A 441 2.31 13.44 -18.03
N VAL A 442 2.60 13.62 -16.75
CA VAL A 442 2.51 12.56 -15.74
C VAL A 442 1.18 12.71 -15.02
N LYS A 443 0.43 11.61 -14.89
CA LYS A 443 -0.83 11.55 -14.16
C LYS A 443 -0.69 10.61 -12.98
N LEU A 444 -1.17 11.04 -11.81
CA LEU A 444 -1.28 10.15 -10.66
C LEU A 444 -2.40 9.14 -10.90
N VAL A 445 -2.10 7.85 -10.74
CA VAL A 445 -3.08 6.76 -10.77
C VAL A 445 -3.52 6.41 -9.35
N SER A 446 -2.56 6.26 -8.44
CA SER A 446 -2.80 6.02 -7.02
C SER A 446 -1.60 6.43 -6.17
N ALA A 447 -1.84 6.80 -4.92
CA ALA A 447 -0.79 7.09 -3.94
C ALA A 447 -1.06 6.32 -2.65
N LEU A 448 -0.06 5.56 -2.22
CA LEU A 448 0.04 4.93 -0.92
C LEU A 448 1.21 5.55 -0.15
N LYS A 449 1.32 5.22 1.14
CA LYS A 449 2.27 5.84 2.07
C LYS A 449 3.71 5.89 1.53
N ASP A 450 4.16 4.83 0.85
CA ASP A 450 5.55 4.68 0.39
C ASP A 450 5.67 4.32 -1.10
N VAL A 451 4.55 4.25 -1.83
CA VAL A 451 4.51 3.97 -3.27
C VAL A 451 3.46 4.84 -3.97
N ALA A 452 3.84 5.49 -5.06
CA ALA A 452 2.89 6.16 -5.96
C ALA A 452 2.93 5.51 -7.34
N MET A 453 1.76 5.20 -7.90
CA MET A 453 1.64 4.73 -9.28
C MET A 453 1.35 5.93 -10.17
N VAL A 454 2.21 6.18 -11.14
CA VAL A 454 2.05 7.27 -12.09
C VAL A 454 1.97 6.74 -13.52
N GLU A 455 1.04 7.29 -14.29
CA GLU A 455 0.93 7.05 -15.72
C GLU A 455 1.68 8.16 -16.46
N ILE A 456 2.61 7.77 -17.34
CA ILE A 456 3.34 8.70 -18.20
C ILE A 456 3.03 8.38 -19.65
N ALA A 457 2.58 9.38 -20.40
CA ALA A 457 2.43 9.26 -21.85
C ALA A 457 3.82 9.24 -22.48
N ALA A 458 4.06 8.33 -23.41
CA ALA A 458 5.30 8.27 -24.17
C ALA A 458 5.00 8.19 -25.66
N GLU A 459 5.68 9.05 -26.42
CA GLU A 459 5.63 9.07 -27.86
C GLU A 459 7.04 8.82 -28.42
N GLY A 460 7.21 7.83 -29.27
CA GLY A 460 8.51 7.52 -29.86
C GLY A 460 8.38 6.86 -31.23
N LYS A 461 9.53 6.62 -31.87
CA LYS A 461 9.58 5.74 -33.04
C LYS A 461 10.26 4.45 -32.65
N TRP A 462 9.62 3.34 -32.96
CA TRP A 462 10.16 2.02 -32.75
C TRP A 462 10.84 1.57 -34.02
N ILE A 463 12.15 1.35 -33.96
CA ILE A 463 12.97 0.94 -35.10
C ILE A 463 13.50 -0.47 -34.90
N PHE A 464 13.57 -1.24 -35.99
CA PHE A 464 14.12 -2.59 -35.97
C PHE A 464 15.60 -2.54 -35.60
N GLN A 465 15.97 -3.17 -34.49
CA GLN A 465 17.32 -3.22 -33.95
C GLN A 465 17.65 -4.67 -33.56
N PRO A 466 18.16 -5.48 -34.50
CA PRO A 466 18.37 -6.89 -34.26
C PRO A 466 19.40 -7.10 -33.13
N SER A 467 19.14 -8.04 -32.23
CA SER A 467 20.07 -8.51 -31.22
C SER A 467 21.29 -9.15 -31.88
N GLU A 468 22.38 -9.31 -31.13
CA GLU A 468 23.58 -9.96 -31.65
C GLU A 468 23.30 -11.41 -32.12
N SER A 469 22.47 -12.16 -31.40
CA SER A 469 22.09 -13.52 -31.81
C SER A 469 21.24 -13.54 -33.08
N LYS A 470 20.32 -12.58 -33.23
CA LYS A 470 19.53 -12.43 -34.47
C LYS A 470 20.39 -11.96 -35.62
N LYS A 471 21.35 -11.04 -35.42
CA LYS A 471 22.34 -10.66 -36.44
C LYS A 471 23.13 -11.87 -36.90
N GLU A 472 23.64 -12.69 -35.98
CA GLU A 472 24.35 -13.92 -36.32
C GLU A 472 23.47 -14.92 -37.10
N GLN A 473 22.21 -15.07 -36.70
CA GLN A 473 21.27 -15.92 -37.42
C GLN A 473 21.03 -15.40 -38.84
N LEU A 474 20.83 -14.09 -38.99
CA LEU A 474 20.63 -13.44 -40.27
C LEU A 474 21.89 -13.56 -41.14
N THR A 475 23.09 -13.30 -40.63
CA THR A 475 24.33 -13.44 -41.41
C THR A 475 24.56 -14.88 -41.87
N ARG A 476 24.25 -15.88 -41.04
CA ARG A 476 24.30 -17.30 -41.45
C ARG A 476 23.27 -17.63 -42.53
N LEU A 477 22.06 -17.09 -42.44
CA LEU A 477 21.02 -17.28 -43.45
C LEU A 477 21.38 -16.60 -44.79
N LEU A 478 22.16 -15.52 -44.75
CA LEU A 478 22.54 -14.72 -45.91
C LEU A 478 23.87 -15.16 -46.56
N ALA A 479 24.71 -15.89 -45.82
CA ALA A 479 26.02 -16.33 -46.29
C ALA A 479 25.96 -17.10 -47.62
N GLY A 480 26.76 -16.66 -48.59
CA GLY A 480 26.83 -17.23 -49.94
C GLY A 480 25.60 -17.01 -50.84
N LYS A 481 24.54 -16.36 -50.35
CA LYS A 481 23.36 -16.03 -51.17
C LYS A 481 23.65 -14.88 -52.11
N ARG A 482 22.94 -14.84 -53.24
CA ARG A 482 22.95 -13.67 -54.11
C ARG A 482 22.12 -12.53 -53.52
N GLN A 483 22.45 -11.28 -53.85
CA GLN A 483 21.75 -10.11 -53.31
C GLN A 483 20.23 -10.14 -53.61
N ASP A 484 19.83 -10.62 -54.78
CA ASP A 484 18.44 -10.80 -55.21
C ASP A 484 17.69 -11.89 -54.41
N GLU A 485 18.38 -12.92 -53.95
CA GLU A 485 17.83 -13.95 -53.05
C GLU A 485 17.84 -13.51 -51.57
N ALA A 486 18.84 -12.74 -51.17
CA ALA A 486 19.03 -12.25 -49.80
C ALA A 486 18.02 -11.15 -49.43
N LYS A 487 17.73 -10.24 -50.37
CA LYS A 487 16.81 -9.11 -50.17
C LYS A 487 15.40 -9.53 -49.69
N PRO A 488 14.69 -10.48 -50.34
CA PRO A 488 13.36 -10.89 -49.88
C PRO A 488 13.38 -11.59 -48.52
N LEU A 489 14.48 -12.23 -48.13
CA LEU A 489 14.61 -12.83 -46.80
C LEU A 489 14.66 -11.77 -45.70
N LEU A 490 15.42 -10.70 -45.92
CA LEU A 490 15.51 -9.58 -44.99
C LEU A 490 14.24 -8.73 -44.97
N LEU A 491 13.60 -8.51 -46.13
CA LEU A 491 12.31 -7.80 -46.20
C LEU A 491 11.16 -8.57 -45.54
N LYS A 492 11.33 -9.86 -45.27
CA LYS A 492 10.35 -10.67 -44.53
C LYS A 492 10.45 -10.46 -43.01
N GLU A 493 11.57 -9.94 -42.52
CA GLU A 493 11.72 -9.60 -41.10
C GLU A 493 10.84 -8.39 -40.77
N ALA A 494 10.15 -8.45 -39.63
CA ALA A 494 9.23 -7.40 -39.22
C ALA A 494 9.99 -6.07 -39.00
N GLY A 495 9.49 -4.98 -39.58
CA GLY A 495 10.08 -3.65 -39.42
C GLY A 495 11.21 -3.29 -40.39
N VAL A 496 11.54 -4.18 -41.33
CA VAL A 496 12.46 -3.91 -42.44
C VAL A 496 11.68 -3.41 -43.66
N THR A 497 12.01 -2.22 -44.17
CA THR A 497 11.34 -1.62 -45.34
C THR A 497 12.26 -1.45 -46.54
N GLY A 498 13.56 -1.52 -46.33
CA GLY A 498 14.54 -1.48 -47.41
C GLY A 498 15.80 -2.22 -47.01
N VAL A 499 16.56 -2.65 -48.01
CA VAL A 499 17.85 -3.31 -47.83
C VAL A 499 18.77 -2.85 -48.95
N ASP A 500 19.92 -2.31 -48.58
CA ASP A 500 21.01 -1.97 -49.48
C ASP A 500 22.25 -2.80 -49.16
N PHE A 501 22.98 -3.18 -50.21
CA PHE A 501 24.19 -3.97 -50.11
C PHE A 501 25.38 -3.08 -50.52
N LYS A 502 26.30 -2.85 -49.59
CA LYS A 502 27.53 -2.07 -49.81
C LYS A 502 28.74 -3.01 -49.76
N PRO A 503 29.23 -3.49 -50.92
CA PRO A 503 30.44 -4.30 -50.97
C PRO A 503 31.67 -3.42 -50.68
N ASP A 504 32.59 -3.89 -49.85
CA ASP A 504 33.82 -3.14 -49.53
C ASP A 504 34.91 -3.32 -50.61
N SER A 505 34.73 -4.28 -51.53
CA SER A 505 35.68 -4.61 -52.60
C SER A 505 35.03 -4.53 -53.99
N LEU A 506 35.84 -4.27 -55.03
CA LEU A 506 35.42 -4.35 -56.43
C LEU A 506 34.98 -5.79 -56.79
N GLY A 507 33.67 -6.05 -56.75
CA GLY A 507 33.05 -7.22 -57.38
C GLY A 507 32.29 -8.17 -56.45
N GLY A 508 31.23 -8.76 -57.01
CA GLY A 508 30.42 -9.83 -56.42
C GLY A 508 28.94 -9.47 -56.23
N LEU A 509 28.05 -10.08 -57.02
CA LEU A 509 26.59 -10.07 -56.77
C LEU A 509 26.17 -11.04 -55.66
N ALA A 510 27.10 -11.88 -55.18
CA ALA A 510 26.92 -12.80 -54.08
C ALA A 510 27.55 -12.27 -52.79
N LEU A 511 26.86 -12.49 -51.68
CA LEU A 511 27.37 -12.20 -50.34
C LEU A 511 28.52 -13.17 -49.99
N PRO A 512 29.46 -12.76 -49.12
CA PRO A 512 30.53 -13.63 -48.63
C PRO A 512 29.98 -14.97 -48.11
N ALA A 513 30.70 -16.07 -48.40
CA ALA A 513 30.35 -17.40 -47.90
C ALA A 513 30.59 -17.56 -46.39
N ASP A 514 31.51 -16.78 -45.82
CA ASP A 514 31.73 -16.73 -44.38
C ASP A 514 30.84 -15.63 -43.75
N PRO A 515 29.93 -15.98 -42.82
CA PRO A 515 29.08 -15.03 -42.11
C PRO A 515 29.86 -13.90 -41.40
N LYS A 516 31.12 -14.14 -41.01
CA LYS A 516 31.95 -13.13 -40.31
C LYS A 516 32.30 -11.93 -41.18
N HIS A 517 32.21 -12.08 -42.49
CA HIS A 517 32.45 -11.00 -43.46
C HIS A 517 31.17 -10.24 -43.84
N ILE A 518 30.04 -10.54 -43.19
CA ILE A 518 28.76 -9.85 -43.39
C ILE A 518 28.48 -8.99 -42.16
N THR A 519 28.44 -7.67 -42.33
CA THR A 519 28.07 -6.74 -41.25
C THR A 519 26.68 -6.18 -41.51
N ILE A 520 25.74 -6.38 -40.58
CA ILE A 520 24.39 -5.81 -40.68
C ILE A 520 24.37 -4.48 -39.92
N LYS A 521 24.09 -3.38 -40.63
CA LYS A 521 23.86 -2.05 -40.06
C LYS A 521 22.40 -1.67 -40.24
N VAL A 522 21.77 -1.19 -39.19
CA VAL A 522 20.43 -0.61 -39.31
C VAL A 522 20.57 0.87 -39.61
N THR A 523 19.91 1.32 -40.67
CA THR A 523 19.85 2.73 -41.04
C THR A 523 18.41 3.21 -40.82
N THR A 524 18.28 4.41 -40.25
CA THR A 524 16.98 5.08 -40.13
C THR A 524 16.89 6.16 -41.21
N PRO A 525 15.71 6.33 -41.84
CA PRO A 525 15.50 7.32 -42.90
C PRO A 525 15.61 8.75 -42.40
#